data_AF-A0A820XB88-F1
#
_entry.id   AF-A0A820XB88-F1
#
_cell.length_a   1.000
_cell.length_b   1.000
_cell.length_c   1.000
_cell.angle_alpha   90.00
_cell.angle_beta   90.00
_cell.angle_gamma   90.00
#
_symmetry.space_group_name_H-M   'P 1'
#
loop_
_entity.id
_entity.type
_entity.pdbx_description
1 polymer ?
#
loop_
_entity_poly.entity_id
_entity_poly.type
_entity_poly.pdbx_seq_one_letter_code
_entity_poly.pdbx_strand_id
1 'polypeptide(L)'
;MASETPKPMKKAHRNIFDKLAGKLEKSLVVNPSSNSSYGSQLSLNSLSSSRHAGKASYNDDQDDMSIKSVSFPDTKPPPAMSHHQHSNQMSRSRSAAVLTDQNSHAQWQTNTGHHVNPIIKDRTTRYDQEMQILCRELMENRSVNLYDCRDYDKKVSLLRIAVSFNTPKVTVPVIIFLENTLSKPLFYELIKQHSSAVKNFLNMAKLRVENHYYTSMLKQFGKNEEVAMIRMRQASEANDINSKIALLDQAAIEMNSHPWWNLQIVEHQYLLKKQQELQRSISSSQSNINLENQTVLDTYKSLFDIDFRRQKFNRDTDKNTVEHSKEFEKAFHMCPEMILCGKLSVIMHCGLRMHYEDFIHYAMHQVKKFIIPPENFADMVYNWVRLSGEGQEKASEKAEKFLNMIQNPERRIYYAEKFQNYDVAMDTIAFVLHDRIRFENLRKRIPRDHPSFNRATSLLENAKWRN
;
A
#
# COMPACT_ATOMS: atom_id res chain seq x y z
N MET A 1 22.86 -27.23 -17.32
CA MET A 1 22.05 -26.46 -16.34
C MET A 1 20.95 -25.75 -17.12
N ALA A 2 19.74 -26.31 -17.12
CA ALA A 2 18.60 -25.78 -17.86
C ALA A 2 17.84 -24.78 -16.98
N SER A 3 17.58 -23.59 -17.52
CA SER A 3 16.83 -22.51 -16.87
C SER A 3 15.34 -22.83 -16.87
N GLU A 4 14.76 -23.04 -15.69
CA GLU A 4 13.31 -23.18 -15.51
C GLU A 4 12.60 -21.84 -15.77
N THR A 5 11.71 -21.83 -16.76
CA THR A 5 10.78 -20.73 -17.01
C THR A 5 9.64 -20.73 -15.97
N PRO A 6 9.16 -19.56 -15.53
CA PRO A 6 8.11 -19.47 -14.52
C PRO A 6 6.76 -19.98 -15.05
N LYS A 7 6.10 -20.85 -14.27
CA LYS A 7 4.78 -21.44 -14.59
C LYS A 7 3.68 -20.35 -14.64
N PRO A 8 2.72 -20.45 -15.58
CA PRO A 8 1.63 -19.48 -15.68
C PRO A 8 0.71 -19.52 -14.46
N MET A 9 0.30 -18.33 -13.97
CA MET A 9 -0.67 -18.17 -12.90
C MET A 9 -1.98 -18.93 -13.18
N LYS A 10 -2.53 -19.56 -12.13
CA LYS A 10 -3.75 -20.37 -12.18
C LYS A 10 -4.96 -19.56 -12.64
N LYS A 11 -5.77 -20.16 -13.52
CA LYS A 11 -7.03 -19.68 -14.14
C LYS A 11 -8.04 -19.01 -13.18
N ALA A 12 -7.96 -19.29 -11.87
CA ALA A 12 -8.88 -18.77 -10.86
C ALA A 12 -8.76 -17.26 -10.61
N HIS A 13 -7.56 -16.67 -10.70
CA HIS A 13 -7.39 -15.21 -10.50
C HIS A 13 -7.89 -14.38 -11.70
N ARG A 14 -7.88 -14.96 -12.91
CA ARG A 14 -8.37 -14.30 -14.13
C ARG A 14 -9.89 -14.09 -14.10
N ASN A 15 -10.64 -15.09 -13.62
CA ASN A 15 -12.11 -14.99 -13.47
C ASN A 15 -12.56 -13.98 -12.41
N ILE A 16 -11.72 -13.64 -11.44
CA ILE A 16 -12.01 -12.60 -10.43
C ILE A 16 -11.81 -11.22 -11.05
N PHE A 17 -10.73 -11.06 -11.83
CA PHE A 17 -10.45 -9.84 -12.58
C PHE A 17 -11.60 -9.49 -13.55
N ASP A 18 -12.08 -10.46 -14.33
CA ASP A 18 -13.16 -10.23 -15.30
C ASP A 18 -14.52 -9.94 -14.62
N LYS A 19 -14.78 -10.51 -13.42
CA LYS A 19 -16.01 -10.25 -12.66
C LYS A 19 -16.05 -8.89 -11.96
N LEU A 20 -14.89 -8.40 -11.48
CA LEU A 20 -14.77 -7.08 -10.87
C LEU A 20 -14.71 -5.98 -11.95
N ALA A 21 -13.96 -6.21 -13.03
CA ALA A 21 -13.92 -5.31 -14.19
C ALA A 21 -15.29 -5.18 -14.87
N GLY A 22 -16.00 -6.29 -15.10
CA GLY A 22 -17.35 -6.26 -15.72
C GLY A 22 -18.45 -5.63 -14.84
N LYS A 23 -18.25 -5.50 -13.53
CA LYS A 23 -19.14 -4.72 -12.64
C LYS A 23 -18.80 -3.23 -12.65
N LEU A 24 -17.54 -2.86 -12.86
CA LEU A 24 -17.08 -1.46 -12.95
C LEU A 24 -17.33 -0.83 -14.33
N GLU A 25 -17.19 -1.58 -15.43
CA GLU A 25 -17.47 -1.09 -16.80
C GLU A 25 -18.93 -0.68 -17.00
N LYS A 26 -19.88 -1.25 -16.25
CA LYS A 26 -21.29 -0.81 -16.28
C LYS A 26 -21.53 0.57 -15.65
N SER A 27 -20.52 1.16 -15.00
CA SER A 27 -20.63 2.47 -14.33
C SER A 27 -19.79 3.59 -14.97
N LEU A 28 -18.94 3.28 -15.95
CA LEU A 28 -18.05 4.25 -16.59
C LEU A 28 -17.98 3.98 -18.09
N VAL A 29 -18.77 4.72 -18.88
CA VAL A 29 -18.57 4.83 -20.33
C VAL A 29 -17.48 5.85 -20.57
N VAL A 30 -16.24 5.40 -20.72
CA VAL A 30 -15.16 6.19 -21.34
C VAL A 30 -14.32 5.27 -22.24
N ASN A 31 -14.22 5.66 -23.51
CA ASN A 31 -13.43 4.98 -24.54
C ASN A 31 -11.94 4.89 -24.18
N PRO A 32 -11.27 3.74 -24.42
CA PRO A 32 -9.82 3.70 -24.51
C PRO A 32 -9.36 3.45 -25.95
N SER A 33 -8.55 4.36 -26.46
CA SER A 33 -7.61 4.11 -27.56
C SER A 33 -6.20 4.30 -27.04
N SER A 34 -5.39 3.24 -27.07
CA SER A 34 -3.99 3.23 -27.56
C SER A 34 -3.23 2.01 -27.06
N ASN A 35 -2.61 1.33 -28.03
CA ASN A 35 -1.59 0.30 -27.84
C ASN A 35 -0.28 0.96 -27.37
N SER A 36 0.40 0.32 -26.42
CA SER A 36 1.84 0.56 -26.21
C SER A 36 2.48 -0.69 -25.62
N SER A 37 3.44 -1.24 -26.36
CA SER A 37 4.28 -2.38 -26.03
C SER A 37 5.64 -1.83 -25.65
N TYR A 38 6.06 -1.94 -24.38
CA TYR A 38 7.47 -1.95 -24.00
C TYR A 38 7.69 -2.84 -22.78
N GLY A 39 8.54 -3.85 -22.96
CA GLY A 39 9.09 -4.65 -21.88
C GLY A 39 10.32 -3.98 -21.28
N SER A 40 10.47 -4.07 -19.97
CA SER A 40 11.74 -3.89 -19.28
C SER A 40 11.69 -4.59 -17.93
N GLN A 41 12.64 -5.49 -17.73
CA GLN A 41 12.91 -6.19 -16.49
C GLN A 41 13.59 -5.21 -15.53
N LEU A 42 13.12 -5.12 -14.29
CA LEU A 42 13.88 -4.49 -13.21
C LEU A 42 13.85 -5.37 -11.96
N SER A 43 15.06 -5.67 -11.50
CA SER A 43 15.43 -6.46 -10.34
C SER A 43 15.07 -5.77 -9.03
N LEU A 44 14.52 -6.56 -8.11
CA LEU A 44 14.32 -6.22 -6.70
C LEU A 44 15.66 -6.16 -5.97
N ASN A 45 15.85 -5.12 -5.13
CA ASN A 45 16.68 -5.22 -3.94
C ASN A 45 16.03 -4.46 -2.77
N SER A 46 15.75 -5.26 -1.75
CA SER A 46 15.66 -4.99 -0.30
C SER A 46 15.83 -3.56 0.20
N LEU A 47 14.93 -3.15 1.10
CA LEU A 47 15.27 -2.34 2.27
C LEU A 47 14.29 -2.68 3.42
N SER A 48 14.80 -3.46 4.36
CA SER A 48 14.30 -3.60 5.73
C SER A 48 14.71 -2.37 6.53
N SER A 49 13.81 -1.79 7.32
CA SER A 49 14.22 -0.94 8.44
C SER A 49 13.22 -0.97 9.59
N SER A 50 13.76 -1.54 10.66
CA SER A 50 13.35 -1.49 12.05
C SER A 50 12.99 -0.07 12.51
N ARG A 51 11.89 0.07 13.26
CA ARG A 51 11.58 1.26 14.05
C ARG A 51 11.70 0.90 15.53
N HIS A 52 12.76 1.37 16.17
CA HIS A 52 12.80 1.57 17.61
C HIS A 52 12.17 2.92 17.94
N ALA A 53 11.18 2.88 18.83
CA ALA A 53 10.55 4.05 19.42
C ALA A 53 11.34 4.45 20.68
N GLY A 54 12.04 5.58 20.60
CA GLY A 54 12.59 6.29 21.76
C GLY A 54 11.87 7.62 21.90
N LYS A 55 11.11 7.77 23.00
CA LYS A 55 10.46 9.01 23.40
C LYS A 55 11.37 9.81 24.34
N ALA A 56 11.32 11.13 24.11
CA ALA A 56 11.19 12.20 25.09
C ALA A 56 12.42 13.01 25.53
N SER A 57 12.14 14.31 25.47
CA SER A 57 12.54 15.40 26.37
C SER A 57 13.79 16.16 26.00
N TYR A 58 13.58 17.32 25.36
CA TYR A 58 14.32 18.54 25.65
C TYR A 58 13.33 19.71 25.62
N ASN A 59 13.23 20.39 26.76
CA ASN A 59 12.78 21.78 26.84
C ASN A 59 13.91 22.63 26.28
N ASP A 60 13.60 23.63 25.46
CA ASP A 60 14.46 24.81 25.38
C ASP A 60 13.68 26.02 24.90
N ASP A 61 13.89 27.09 25.62
CA ASP A 61 13.33 28.42 25.46
C ASP A 61 13.70 29.02 24.10
N GLN A 62 12.76 29.70 23.44
CA GLN A 62 13.10 30.60 22.35
C GLN A 62 12.43 31.96 22.51
N ASP A 63 13.34 32.90 22.69
CA ASP A 63 13.17 34.33 22.78
C ASP A 63 12.51 34.96 21.54
N ASP A 64 11.80 36.03 21.88
CA ASP A 64 11.19 37.06 21.08
C ASP A 64 12.17 37.69 20.07
N MET A 65 11.92 37.48 18.78
CA MET A 65 12.58 38.22 17.69
C MET A 65 11.52 38.81 16.76
N SER A 66 11.11 40.03 17.13
CA SER A 66 10.39 41.00 16.31
C SER A 66 11.05 41.18 14.93
N ILE A 67 10.37 40.71 13.87
CA ILE A 67 10.71 41.02 12.48
C ILE A 67 9.90 42.23 12.02
N LYS A 68 10.62 43.31 11.73
CA LYS A 68 10.09 44.55 11.14
C LYS A 68 9.43 44.27 9.78
N SER A 69 8.20 44.76 9.65
CA SER A 69 7.40 44.78 8.44
C SER A 69 8.05 45.64 7.35
N VAL A 70 8.23 45.05 6.17
CA VAL A 70 8.57 45.77 4.93
C VAL A 70 7.27 46.02 4.17
N SER A 71 6.92 47.30 4.04
CA SER A 71 5.78 47.80 3.28
C SER A 71 6.02 47.70 1.76
N PHE A 72 5.06 47.15 1.02
CA PHE A 72 5.00 47.24 -0.44
C PHE A 72 3.96 48.31 -0.85
N PRO A 73 4.21 49.06 -1.95
CA PRO A 73 3.30 50.10 -2.42
C PRO A 73 2.05 49.53 -3.10
N ASP A 74 0.93 50.18 -2.82
CA ASP A 74 -0.41 49.93 -3.35
C ASP A 74 -0.47 49.85 -4.88
N THR A 75 -0.82 48.68 -5.41
CA THR A 75 -1.27 48.54 -6.80
C THR A 75 -2.78 48.55 -6.87
N LYS A 76 -3.32 49.56 -7.56
CA LYS A 76 -4.74 49.75 -7.88
C LYS A 76 -5.37 48.48 -8.52
N PRO A 77 -6.63 48.16 -8.19
CA PRO A 77 -7.36 47.10 -8.89
C PRO A 77 -7.80 47.55 -10.30
N PRO A 78 -7.80 46.65 -11.30
CA PRO A 78 -8.37 46.93 -12.62
C PRO A 78 -9.92 46.90 -12.58
N PRO A 79 -10.58 47.63 -13.50
CA PRO A 79 -12.02 47.84 -13.48
C PRO A 79 -12.81 46.58 -13.90
N ALA A 80 -13.95 46.40 -13.23
CA ALA A 80 -14.93 45.36 -13.50
C ALA A 80 -15.51 45.48 -14.91
N MET A 81 -15.39 44.42 -15.72
CA MET A 81 -16.11 44.29 -16.98
C MET A 81 -17.43 43.54 -16.78
N SER A 82 -18.49 44.19 -17.25
CA SER A 82 -19.88 43.76 -17.21
C SER A 82 -20.14 42.52 -18.07
N HIS A 83 -20.77 41.50 -17.47
CA HIS A 83 -21.36 40.39 -18.21
C HIS A 83 -22.65 40.85 -18.91
N HIS A 84 -22.62 40.93 -20.23
CA HIS A 84 -23.82 40.92 -21.06
C HIS A 84 -24.24 39.49 -21.36
N GLN A 85 -25.47 39.17 -20.98
CA GLN A 85 -26.23 38.03 -21.46
C GLN A 85 -26.64 38.27 -22.92
N HIS A 86 -26.40 37.30 -23.79
CA HIS A 86 -27.24 37.13 -24.97
C HIS A 86 -27.46 35.66 -25.27
N SER A 87 -28.74 35.37 -25.46
CA SER A 87 -29.35 34.09 -25.73
C SER A 87 -29.43 33.78 -27.24
N ASN A 88 -29.63 32.49 -27.49
CA ASN A 88 -30.39 31.89 -28.58
C ASN A 88 -29.77 31.66 -29.98
N GLN A 89 -29.72 30.35 -30.29
CA GLN A 89 -30.32 29.67 -31.46
C GLN A 89 -30.05 30.24 -32.86
N MET A 90 -29.39 29.44 -33.71
CA MET A 90 -30.10 28.60 -34.68
C MET A 90 -29.14 27.75 -35.53
N SER A 91 -29.63 26.57 -35.86
CA SER A 91 -29.11 25.55 -36.75
C SER A 91 -28.75 26.08 -38.14
N ARG A 92 -27.70 25.51 -38.75
CA ARG A 92 -27.70 25.19 -40.18
C ARG A 92 -26.66 24.14 -40.53
N SER A 93 -27.18 23.00 -40.94
CA SER A 93 -26.52 21.90 -41.64
C SER A 93 -25.76 22.41 -42.86
N ARG A 94 -24.49 22.02 -43.01
CA ARG A 94 -23.80 21.94 -44.30
C ARG A 94 -22.84 20.77 -44.30
N SER A 95 -23.22 19.76 -45.07
CA SER A 95 -22.36 18.71 -45.59
C SER A 95 -21.30 19.32 -46.51
N ALA A 96 -20.03 18.97 -46.32
CA ALA A 96 -19.02 19.05 -47.37
C ALA A 96 -17.81 18.19 -47.03
N ALA A 97 -17.51 17.28 -47.96
CA ALA A 97 -16.19 16.83 -48.39
C ALA A 97 -15.17 16.37 -47.31
N VAL A 98 -15.03 15.04 -47.26
CA VAL A 98 -13.81 14.34 -46.87
C VAL A 98 -12.67 14.82 -47.76
N LEU A 99 -11.77 15.62 -47.19
CA LEU A 99 -10.42 15.83 -47.68
C LEU A 99 -9.49 15.11 -46.71
N THR A 100 -8.91 14.02 -47.19
CA THR A 100 -7.75 13.36 -46.58
C THR A 100 -6.57 14.31 -46.67
N ASP A 101 -6.36 15.11 -45.64
CA ASP A 101 -5.18 15.95 -45.55
C ASP A 101 -4.03 15.12 -44.99
N GLN A 102 -3.00 15.01 -45.82
CA GLN A 102 -1.83 14.19 -45.58
C GLN A 102 -0.99 14.84 -44.49
N ASN A 103 -0.77 14.05 -43.43
CA ASN A 103 0.32 14.14 -42.47
C ASN A 103 1.61 14.67 -43.12
N SER A 104 1.90 15.95 -42.89
CA SER A 104 3.20 16.57 -43.14
C SER A 104 3.71 17.16 -41.84
N HIS A 105 3.92 16.28 -40.86
CA HIS A 105 4.75 16.60 -39.70
C HIS A 105 6.00 15.74 -39.70
N ALA A 106 7.02 16.37 -40.29
CA ALA A 106 8.44 16.10 -40.29
C ALA A 106 8.91 15.03 -39.29
N GLN A 107 9.16 13.86 -39.87
CA GLN A 107 10.04 12.82 -39.37
C GLN A 107 11.49 13.35 -39.37
N TRP A 108 11.91 13.99 -38.28
CA TRP A 108 13.34 14.23 -38.05
C TRP A 108 13.93 13.01 -37.34
N GLN A 109 14.90 12.38 -38.01
CA GLN A 109 15.75 11.25 -37.56
C GLN A 109 15.04 9.89 -37.74
N THR A 110 15.51 8.96 -38.58
CA THR A 110 16.87 8.40 -38.64
C THR A 110 17.17 7.78 -40.02
N ASN A 111 17.77 8.50 -40.97
CA ASN A 111 18.62 7.91 -42.02
C ASN A 111 19.19 8.99 -42.95
N THR A 112 20.32 9.60 -42.58
CA THR A 112 21.18 10.32 -43.52
C THR A 112 22.64 10.19 -43.08
N GLY A 113 23.27 9.09 -43.50
CA GLY A 113 24.73 8.93 -43.46
C GLY A 113 25.44 9.73 -44.56
N HIS A 114 25.06 10.99 -44.79
CA HIS A 114 25.63 11.83 -45.85
C HIS A 114 26.02 13.23 -45.34
N HIS A 115 27.31 13.54 -45.48
CA HIS A 115 27.95 14.88 -45.41
C HIS A 115 27.30 15.91 -44.47
N VAL A 116 27.55 15.75 -43.16
CA VAL A 116 27.42 16.89 -42.23
C VAL A 116 28.52 17.89 -42.59
N ASN A 117 28.10 19.07 -43.07
CA ASN A 117 28.95 20.17 -43.48
C ASN A 117 30.01 20.48 -42.39
N PRO A 118 31.33 20.46 -42.68
CA PRO A 118 32.38 20.63 -41.66
C PRO A 118 32.27 21.96 -40.90
N ILE A 119 31.67 22.99 -41.51
CA ILE A 119 31.41 24.31 -40.89
C ILE A 119 30.46 24.22 -39.68
N ILE A 120 29.49 23.28 -39.68
CA ILE A 120 28.54 23.11 -38.57
C ILE A 120 29.21 22.45 -37.36
N LYS A 121 30.16 21.53 -37.60
CA LYS A 121 30.93 20.87 -36.53
C LYS A 121 31.84 21.85 -35.80
N ASP A 122 32.41 22.82 -36.51
CA ASP A 122 33.31 23.80 -35.90
C ASP A 122 32.57 24.71 -34.90
N ARG A 123 31.37 25.19 -35.26
CA ARG A 123 30.54 26.03 -34.39
C ARG A 123 30.10 25.34 -33.09
N THR A 124 29.69 24.08 -33.16
CA THR A 124 29.25 23.33 -31.98
C THR A 124 30.41 23.09 -31.00
N THR A 125 31.61 22.80 -31.51
CA THR A 125 32.78 22.61 -30.64
C THR A 125 33.18 23.88 -29.89
N ARG A 126 33.08 25.05 -30.53
CA ARG A 126 33.33 26.33 -29.88
C ARG A 126 32.33 26.62 -28.76
N TYR A 127 31.04 26.38 -29.01
CA TYR A 127 30.01 26.56 -27.97
C TYR A 127 30.24 25.62 -26.80
N ASP A 128 30.59 24.36 -27.04
CA ASP A 128 30.84 23.41 -25.96
C ASP A 128 31.98 23.85 -25.03
N GLN A 129 33.06 24.41 -25.59
CA GLN A 129 34.17 24.94 -24.80
C GLN A 129 33.73 26.14 -23.94
N GLU A 130 33.00 27.09 -24.53
CA GLU A 130 32.46 28.26 -23.80
C GLU A 130 31.51 27.80 -22.68
N MET A 131 30.60 26.87 -22.95
CA MET A 131 29.66 26.33 -21.96
C MET A 131 30.35 25.53 -20.86
N GLN A 132 31.47 24.86 -21.17
CA GLN A 132 32.26 24.13 -20.19
C GLN A 132 32.96 25.07 -19.19
N ILE A 133 33.44 26.23 -19.64
CA ILE A 133 33.99 27.27 -18.76
C ILE A 133 32.90 27.78 -17.83
N LEU A 134 31.74 28.16 -18.36
CA LEU A 134 30.60 28.65 -17.54
C LEU A 134 30.17 27.61 -16.50
N CYS A 135 30.08 26.33 -16.87
CA CYS A 135 29.71 25.26 -15.95
C CYS A 135 30.77 25.03 -14.86
N ARG A 136 32.06 25.19 -15.18
CA ARG A 136 33.15 25.09 -14.20
C ARG A 136 33.09 26.25 -13.21
N GLU A 137 32.86 27.47 -13.69
CA GLU A 137 32.70 28.64 -12.82
C GLU A 137 31.49 28.52 -11.88
N LEU A 138 30.36 28.00 -12.39
CA LEU A 138 29.20 27.67 -11.55
C LEU A 138 29.54 26.64 -10.47
N MET A 139 30.33 25.61 -10.82
CA MET A 139 30.76 24.57 -9.87
C MET A 139 31.63 25.14 -8.73
N GLU A 140 32.41 26.17 -9.04
CA GLU A 140 33.24 26.92 -8.08
C GLU A 140 32.44 27.99 -7.30
N ASN A 141 31.12 28.05 -7.46
CA ASN A 141 30.22 29.06 -6.88
C ASN A 141 30.56 30.52 -7.28
N ARG A 142 31.18 30.73 -8.44
CA ARG A 142 31.39 32.09 -8.97
C ARG A 142 30.08 32.61 -9.57
N SER A 143 29.88 33.92 -9.54
CA SER A 143 28.74 34.55 -10.21
C SER A 143 28.95 34.51 -11.72
N VAL A 144 28.07 33.79 -12.44
CA VAL A 144 28.14 33.63 -13.90
C VAL A 144 26.89 34.25 -14.53
N ASN A 145 27.07 35.03 -15.60
CA ASN A 145 25.96 35.60 -16.36
C ASN A 145 25.45 34.61 -17.43
N LEU A 146 24.41 33.84 -17.10
CA LEU A 146 23.82 32.89 -18.06
C LEU A 146 23.02 33.58 -19.18
N TYR A 147 22.67 34.87 -19.04
CA TYR A 147 21.86 35.60 -20.03
C TYR A 147 22.60 35.89 -21.34
N ASP A 148 23.92 35.67 -21.40
CA ASP A 148 24.70 35.76 -22.64
C ASP A 148 24.41 34.58 -23.58
N CYS A 149 23.80 33.50 -23.06
CA CYS A 149 23.31 32.36 -23.83
C CYS A 149 21.93 32.64 -24.44
N ARG A 150 21.86 33.55 -25.42
CA ARG A 150 20.59 33.93 -26.08
C ARG A 150 20.07 32.86 -27.05
N ASP A 151 20.97 32.27 -27.82
CA ASP A 151 20.63 31.33 -28.89
C ASP A 151 20.15 29.98 -28.33
N TYR A 152 19.17 29.38 -28.99
CA TYR A 152 18.64 28.06 -28.60
C TYR A 152 19.74 26.99 -28.60
N ASP A 153 20.59 26.94 -29.63
CA ASP A 153 21.68 25.96 -29.73
C ASP A 153 22.70 26.09 -28.59
N LYS A 154 22.96 27.32 -28.12
CA LYS A 154 23.81 27.57 -26.95
C LYS A 154 23.15 27.05 -25.68
N LYS A 155 21.84 27.26 -25.51
CA LYS A 155 21.06 26.73 -24.37
C LYS A 155 21.04 25.20 -24.33
N VAL A 156 20.89 24.55 -25.50
CA VAL A 156 20.98 23.09 -25.62
C VAL A 156 22.37 22.60 -25.22
N SER A 157 23.42 23.25 -25.73
CA SER A 157 24.81 22.92 -25.41
C SER A 157 25.10 23.13 -23.92
N LEU A 158 24.61 24.24 -23.34
CA LEU A 158 24.73 24.55 -21.92
C LEU A 158 24.11 23.45 -21.05
N LEU A 159 22.88 23.02 -21.34
CA LEU A 159 22.24 21.94 -20.59
C LEU A 159 23.01 20.63 -20.70
N ARG A 160 23.43 20.26 -21.92
CA ARG A 160 24.17 19.03 -22.17
C ARG A 160 25.46 18.98 -21.38
N ILE A 161 26.23 20.08 -21.38
CA ILE A 161 27.46 20.19 -20.60
C ILE A 161 27.13 20.20 -19.09
N ALA A 162 26.16 20.97 -18.62
CA ALA A 162 25.76 20.99 -17.21
C ALA A 162 25.32 19.61 -16.68
N VAL A 163 24.69 18.79 -17.51
CA VAL A 163 24.31 17.40 -17.19
C VAL A 163 25.53 16.49 -17.12
N SER A 164 26.56 16.69 -17.95
CA SER A 164 27.77 15.86 -17.95
C SER A 164 28.60 16.02 -16.67
N PHE A 165 28.51 17.17 -16.00
CA PHE A 165 29.11 17.37 -14.66
C PHE A 165 28.41 16.55 -13.56
N ASN A 166 27.17 16.08 -13.78
CA ASN A 166 26.39 15.26 -12.85
C ASN A 166 26.30 15.83 -11.41
N THR A 167 26.31 17.15 -11.27
CA THR A 167 26.18 17.83 -9.97
C THR A 167 24.96 18.75 -9.96
N PRO A 168 24.05 18.62 -8.96
CA PRO A 168 22.89 19.50 -8.85
C PRO A 168 23.27 20.99 -8.75
N LYS A 169 24.45 21.29 -8.19
CA LYS A 169 25.00 22.66 -8.07
C LYS A 169 25.11 23.38 -9.41
N VAL A 170 25.43 22.68 -10.49
CA VAL A 170 25.54 23.26 -11.84
C VAL A 170 24.23 23.07 -12.60
N THR A 171 23.64 21.88 -12.54
CA THR A 171 22.46 21.55 -13.34
C THR A 171 21.22 22.35 -12.92
N VAL A 172 20.98 22.58 -11.62
CA VAL A 172 19.77 23.27 -11.15
C VAL A 172 19.73 24.75 -11.57
N PRO A 173 20.80 25.57 -11.40
CA PRO A 173 20.81 26.94 -11.90
C PRO A 173 20.58 27.03 -13.41
N VAL A 174 21.17 26.13 -14.19
CA VAL A 174 20.94 26.06 -15.64
C VAL A 174 19.49 25.73 -15.94
N ILE A 175 18.89 24.75 -15.26
CA ILE A 175 17.46 24.42 -15.42
C ILE A 175 16.57 25.63 -15.09
N ILE A 176 16.82 26.37 -14.01
CA ILE A 176 16.06 27.57 -13.64
C ILE A 176 16.20 28.66 -14.72
N PHE A 177 17.41 28.88 -15.22
CA PHE A 177 17.65 29.79 -16.33
C PHE A 177 16.86 29.41 -17.59
N LEU A 178 16.83 28.12 -17.93
CA LEU A 178 16.07 27.62 -19.07
C LEU A 178 14.56 27.73 -18.86
N GLU A 179 14.05 27.44 -17.66
CA GLU A 179 12.63 27.58 -17.29
C GLU A 179 12.16 29.03 -17.50
N ASN A 180 13.01 30.01 -17.18
CA ASN A 180 12.68 31.44 -17.27
C ASN A 180 12.87 32.05 -18.66
N THR A 181 13.66 31.42 -19.55
CA THR A 181 14.04 32.01 -20.84
C THR A 181 13.56 31.25 -22.07
N LEU A 182 12.97 30.07 -21.89
CA LEU A 182 12.35 29.29 -22.97
C LEU A 182 10.83 29.27 -22.79
N SER A 183 10.09 29.06 -23.89
CA SER A 183 8.67 28.75 -23.80
C SER A 183 8.50 27.39 -23.12
N LYS A 184 7.41 27.22 -22.33
CA LYS A 184 7.14 25.98 -21.59
C LYS A 184 7.24 24.70 -22.46
N PRO A 185 6.68 24.64 -23.69
CA PRO A 185 6.79 23.45 -24.53
C PRO A 185 8.25 23.12 -24.89
N LEU A 186 9.03 24.12 -25.32
CA LEU A 186 10.44 23.95 -25.68
C LEU A 186 11.29 23.55 -24.47
N PHE A 187 11.03 24.16 -23.31
CA PHE A 187 11.70 23.80 -22.07
C PHE A 187 11.46 22.33 -21.71
N TYR A 188 10.20 21.87 -21.71
CA TYR A 188 9.89 20.47 -21.36
C TYR A 188 10.44 19.48 -22.37
N GLU A 189 10.38 19.79 -23.67
CA GLU A 189 10.98 18.97 -24.72
C GLU A 189 12.48 18.82 -24.50
N LEU A 190 13.18 19.93 -24.25
CA LEU A 190 14.62 19.94 -24.00
C LEU A 190 14.99 19.15 -22.73
N ILE A 191 14.29 19.36 -21.62
CA ILE A 191 14.56 18.64 -20.36
C ILE A 191 14.29 17.14 -20.52
N LYS A 192 13.22 16.75 -21.23
CA LYS A 192 12.84 15.35 -21.44
C LYS A 192 13.91 14.54 -22.19
N GLN A 193 14.75 15.18 -23.00
CA GLN A 193 15.87 14.54 -23.69
C GLN A 193 17.01 14.12 -22.73
N HIS A 194 17.05 14.65 -21.51
CA HIS A 194 18.13 14.42 -20.54
C HIS A 194 17.59 13.88 -19.20
N SER A 195 17.65 12.57 -18.98
CA SER A 195 17.07 11.91 -17.79
C SER A 195 17.60 12.44 -16.44
N SER A 196 18.89 12.80 -16.39
CA SER A 196 19.51 13.42 -15.19
C SER A 196 18.95 14.83 -14.92
N ALA A 197 18.70 15.62 -15.98
CA ALA A 197 18.03 16.92 -15.86
C ALA A 197 16.58 16.78 -15.39
N VAL A 198 15.83 15.80 -15.91
CA VAL A 198 14.46 15.49 -15.41
C VAL A 198 14.48 15.21 -13.92
N LYS A 199 15.43 14.39 -13.44
CA LYS A 199 15.56 14.07 -12.01
C LYS A 199 15.83 15.32 -11.17
N ASN A 200 16.78 16.17 -11.59
CA ASN A 200 17.10 17.40 -10.87
C ASN A 200 15.94 18.42 -10.91
N PHE A 201 15.25 18.54 -12.04
CA PHE A 201 14.06 19.38 -12.17
C PHE A 201 12.91 18.91 -11.27
N LEU A 202 12.61 17.61 -11.25
CA LEU A 202 11.60 17.04 -10.36
C LEU A 202 11.97 17.21 -8.88
N ASN A 203 13.24 17.03 -8.51
CA ASN A 203 13.72 17.29 -7.15
C ASN A 203 13.54 18.77 -6.76
N MET A 204 13.86 19.70 -7.66
CA MET A 204 13.61 21.13 -7.45
C MET A 204 12.11 21.41 -7.28
N ALA A 205 11.26 20.86 -8.14
CA ALA A 205 9.80 21.02 -8.06
C ALA A 205 9.24 20.48 -6.73
N LYS A 206 9.77 19.36 -6.25
CA LYS A 206 9.42 18.77 -4.94
C LYS A 206 9.76 19.69 -3.77
N LEU A 207 10.86 20.45 -3.86
CA LEU A 207 11.29 21.38 -2.80
C LEU A 207 10.46 22.66 -2.75
N ARG A 208 9.74 23.04 -3.83
CA ARG A 208 8.88 24.23 -3.86
C ARG A 208 7.58 24.08 -3.03
N VAL A 209 7.39 22.97 -2.30
CA VAL A 209 6.25 22.66 -1.37
C VAL A 209 4.86 22.59 -2.03
N GLU A 210 4.69 23.11 -3.24
CA GLU A 210 3.43 23.02 -3.98
C GLU A 210 3.20 21.63 -4.56
N ASN A 211 2.51 20.77 -3.78
CA ASN A 211 2.13 19.42 -4.19
C ASN A 211 1.45 19.38 -5.57
N HIS A 212 0.61 20.38 -5.88
CA HIS A 212 -0.06 20.46 -7.17
C HIS A 212 0.95 20.62 -8.33
N TYR A 213 1.85 21.60 -8.24
CA TYR A 213 2.87 21.83 -9.26
C TYR A 213 3.74 20.59 -9.47
N TYR A 214 4.22 19.97 -8.39
CA TYR A 214 5.02 18.75 -8.48
C TYR A 214 4.27 17.60 -9.17
N THR A 215 3.00 17.36 -8.81
CA THR A 215 2.19 16.32 -9.46
C THR A 215 1.95 16.60 -10.95
N SER A 216 1.71 17.86 -11.34
CA SER A 216 1.58 18.24 -12.75
C SER A 216 2.87 17.98 -13.53
N MET A 217 4.03 18.29 -12.94
CA MET A 217 5.32 18.02 -13.56
C MET A 217 5.55 16.52 -13.74
N LEU A 218 5.26 15.70 -12.71
CA LEU A 218 5.37 14.26 -12.82
C LEU A 218 4.52 13.68 -13.97
N LYS A 219 3.27 14.12 -14.11
CA LYS A 219 2.41 13.73 -15.25
C LYS A 219 3.02 14.12 -16.59
N GLN A 220 3.54 15.34 -16.71
CA GLN A 220 4.17 15.84 -17.94
C GLN A 220 5.36 14.97 -18.38
N PHE A 221 6.11 14.41 -17.42
CA PHE A 221 7.22 13.49 -17.69
C PHE A 221 6.82 12.01 -17.74
N GLY A 222 5.53 11.67 -17.73
CA GLY A 222 5.02 10.30 -17.80
C GLY A 222 5.25 9.47 -16.53
N LYS A 223 5.50 10.14 -15.39
CA LYS A 223 5.73 9.50 -14.09
C LYS A 223 4.43 9.28 -13.31
N ASN A 224 3.45 8.66 -13.96
CA ASN A 224 2.09 8.51 -13.41
C ASN A 224 2.06 7.65 -12.13
N GLU A 225 2.96 6.66 -12.01
CA GLU A 225 3.13 5.86 -10.78
C GLU A 225 3.44 6.75 -9.55
N GLU A 226 4.38 7.67 -9.68
CA GLU A 226 4.75 8.58 -8.58
C GLU A 226 3.59 9.51 -8.21
N VAL A 227 2.80 9.95 -9.21
CA VAL A 227 1.58 10.74 -8.99
C VAL A 227 0.55 9.93 -8.21
N ALA A 228 0.28 8.70 -8.63
CA ALA A 228 -0.66 7.80 -7.94
C ALA A 228 -0.24 7.58 -6.49
N MET A 229 1.06 7.39 -6.22
CA MET A 229 1.58 7.22 -4.85
C MET A 229 1.37 8.48 -3.98
N ILE A 230 1.52 9.68 -4.55
CA ILE A 230 1.21 10.94 -3.85
C ILE A 230 -0.29 11.02 -3.54
N ARG A 231 -1.15 10.66 -4.48
CA ARG A 231 -2.62 10.65 -4.30
C ARG A 231 -3.05 9.64 -3.23
N MET A 232 -2.45 8.45 -3.20
CA MET A 232 -2.69 7.45 -2.15
C MET A 232 -2.26 7.95 -0.78
N ARG A 233 -1.12 8.65 -0.68
CA ARG A 233 -0.69 9.28 0.58
C ARG A 233 -1.68 10.34 1.03
N GLN A 234 -2.09 11.24 0.13
CA GLN A 234 -3.11 12.26 0.43
C GLN A 234 -4.43 11.62 0.88
N ALA A 235 -4.84 10.50 0.27
CA ALA A 235 -6.02 9.76 0.69
C ALA A 235 -5.87 9.18 2.10
N SER A 236 -4.68 8.72 2.49
CA SER A 236 -4.42 8.25 3.85
C SER A 236 -4.49 9.36 4.91
N GLU A 237 -4.15 10.59 4.52
CA GLU A 237 -4.13 11.79 5.39
C GLU A 237 -5.48 12.52 5.45
N ALA A 238 -6.36 12.32 4.46
CA ALA A 238 -7.68 12.94 4.46
C ALA A 238 -8.54 12.42 5.62
N ASN A 239 -9.43 13.26 6.15
CA ASN A 239 -10.34 12.86 7.23
C ASN A 239 -11.69 12.37 6.68
N ASP A 240 -12.19 13.00 5.62
CA ASP A 240 -13.48 12.67 4.99
C ASP A 240 -13.35 11.50 3.99
N ILE A 241 -14.22 10.48 4.12
CA ILE A 241 -14.23 9.31 3.23
C ILE A 241 -14.45 9.69 1.77
N ASN A 242 -15.33 10.64 1.49
CA ASN A 242 -15.63 10.98 0.09
C ASN A 242 -14.39 11.59 -0.59
N SER A 243 -13.66 12.43 0.15
CA SER A 243 -12.36 12.96 -0.24
C SER A 243 -11.33 11.85 -0.45
N LYS A 244 -11.29 10.82 0.42
CA LYS A 244 -10.43 9.64 0.22
C LYS A 244 -10.76 8.90 -1.07
N ILE A 245 -12.04 8.59 -1.28
CA ILE A 245 -12.50 7.87 -2.46
C ILE A 245 -12.13 8.65 -3.72
N ALA A 246 -12.36 9.97 -3.76
CA ALA A 246 -12.01 10.82 -4.90
C ALA A 246 -10.51 10.84 -5.19
N LEU A 247 -9.66 10.88 -4.15
CA LEU A 247 -8.21 10.82 -4.30
C LEU A 247 -7.74 9.43 -4.79
N LEU A 248 -8.36 8.36 -4.30
CA LEU A 248 -8.10 7.01 -4.79
C LEU A 248 -8.58 6.83 -6.24
N ASP A 249 -9.70 7.44 -6.64
CA ASP A 249 -10.21 7.38 -8.02
C ASP A 249 -9.19 8.02 -8.96
N GLN A 250 -8.62 9.16 -8.57
CA GLN A 250 -7.51 9.77 -9.30
C GLN A 250 -6.28 8.85 -9.31
N ALA A 251 -5.93 8.23 -8.19
CA ALA A 251 -4.78 7.31 -8.14
C ALA A 251 -4.95 6.10 -9.06
N ALA A 252 -6.17 5.53 -9.14
CA ALA A 252 -6.49 4.39 -9.99
C ALA A 252 -6.31 4.73 -11.49
N ILE A 253 -6.76 5.92 -11.92
CA ILE A 253 -6.57 6.40 -13.29
C ILE A 253 -5.08 6.50 -13.64
N GLU A 254 -4.27 7.08 -12.75
CA GLU A 254 -2.83 7.23 -12.97
C GLU A 254 -2.06 5.89 -12.91
N MET A 255 -2.56 4.91 -12.14
CA MET A 255 -1.96 3.59 -11.99
C MET A 255 -2.45 2.57 -13.03
N ASN A 256 -3.18 3.00 -14.07
CA ASN A 256 -3.78 2.09 -15.04
C ASN A 256 -2.75 1.23 -15.81
N SER A 257 -1.49 1.69 -15.92
CA SER A 257 -0.39 0.91 -16.50
C SER A 257 0.09 -0.25 -15.61
N HIS A 258 -0.31 -0.31 -14.34
CA HIS A 258 0.09 -1.35 -13.38
C HIS A 258 -1.14 -2.06 -12.78
N PRO A 259 -1.64 -3.12 -13.43
CA PRO A 259 -2.89 -3.78 -13.04
C PRO A 259 -2.94 -4.26 -11.59
N TRP A 260 -1.81 -4.75 -11.05
CA TRP A 260 -1.72 -5.23 -9.67
C TRP A 260 -1.90 -4.11 -8.64
N TRP A 261 -1.24 -2.98 -8.83
CA TRP A 261 -1.39 -1.83 -7.93
C TRP A 261 -2.77 -1.19 -8.07
N ASN A 262 -3.27 -1.08 -9.30
CA ASN A 262 -4.63 -0.59 -9.55
C ASN A 262 -5.68 -1.48 -8.85
N LEU A 263 -5.54 -2.80 -8.90
CA LEU A 263 -6.42 -3.72 -8.18
C LEU A 263 -6.45 -3.44 -6.67
N GLN A 264 -5.29 -3.19 -6.04
CA GLN A 264 -5.24 -2.86 -4.61
C GLN A 264 -5.92 -1.53 -4.29
N ILE A 265 -5.80 -0.52 -5.16
CA ILE A 265 -6.50 0.76 -5.00
C ILE A 265 -8.01 0.54 -5.11
N VAL A 266 -8.46 -0.21 -6.12
CA VAL A 266 -9.88 -0.51 -6.34
C VAL A 266 -10.49 -1.32 -5.19
N GLU A 267 -9.76 -2.32 -4.68
CA GLU A 267 -10.18 -3.08 -3.49
C GLU A 267 -10.32 -2.17 -2.26
N HIS A 268 -9.40 -1.22 -2.08
CA HIS A 268 -9.47 -0.26 -0.98
C HIS A 268 -10.64 0.71 -1.12
N GLN A 269 -10.92 1.19 -2.33
CA GLN A 269 -12.10 2.01 -2.61
C GLN A 269 -13.40 1.24 -2.33
N TYR A 270 -13.46 -0.03 -2.75
CA TYR A 270 -14.61 -0.89 -2.52
C TYR A 270 -14.84 -1.10 -1.02
N LEU A 271 -13.77 -1.29 -0.24
CA LEU A 271 -13.83 -1.35 1.22
C LEU A 271 -14.43 -0.08 1.84
N LEU A 272 -13.92 1.10 1.47
CA LEU A 272 -14.43 2.37 2.01
C LEU A 272 -15.91 2.60 1.65
N LYS A 273 -16.30 2.31 0.39
CA LYS A 273 -17.69 2.42 -0.06
C LYS A 273 -18.60 1.46 0.73
N LYS A 274 -18.17 0.21 0.95
CA LYS A 274 -18.95 -0.77 1.69
C LYS A 274 -19.03 -0.45 3.18
N GLN A 275 -17.95 0.07 3.79
CA GLN A 275 -17.96 0.58 5.17
C GLN A 275 -18.97 1.73 5.31
N GLN A 276 -18.99 2.68 4.36
CA GLN A 276 -19.94 3.80 4.38
C GLN A 276 -21.40 3.33 4.24
N GLU A 277 -21.67 2.37 3.35
CA GLU A 277 -22.99 1.75 3.18
C GLU A 277 -23.46 1.06 4.47
N LEU A 278 -22.60 0.24 5.07
CA LEU A 278 -22.90 -0.49 6.31
C LEU A 278 -23.04 0.44 7.51
N GLN A 279 -22.21 1.48 7.59
CA GLN A 279 -22.33 2.51 8.63
C GLN A 279 -23.71 3.16 8.58
N ARG A 280 -24.22 3.50 7.38
CA ARG A 280 -25.57 4.07 7.22
C ARG A 280 -26.66 3.08 7.63
N SER A 281 -26.54 1.79 7.28
CA SER A 281 -27.53 0.79 7.68
C SER A 281 -27.53 0.57 9.20
N ILE A 282 -26.35 0.59 9.84
CA ILE A 282 -26.18 0.35 11.28
C ILE A 282 -26.55 1.56 12.13
N SER A 283 -26.26 2.79 11.69
CA SER A 283 -26.57 4.02 12.44
C SER A 283 -28.08 4.18 12.72
N SER A 284 -28.94 3.56 11.92
CA SER A 284 -30.38 3.47 12.21
C SER A 284 -30.71 2.76 13.53
N SER A 285 -29.79 1.94 14.03
CA SER A 285 -29.94 1.04 15.18
C SER A 285 -29.19 1.49 16.44
N GLN A 286 -28.82 2.78 16.56
CA GLN A 286 -28.25 3.42 17.77
C GLN A 286 -26.87 2.95 18.26
N SER A 287 -26.09 2.20 17.47
CA SER A 287 -24.71 1.86 17.88
C SER A 287 -23.70 2.91 17.39
N ASN A 288 -22.96 3.54 18.32
CA ASN A 288 -21.84 4.46 18.05
C ASN A 288 -20.57 3.75 17.56
N ILE A 289 -20.70 2.86 16.57
CA ILE A 289 -19.57 2.11 16.03
C ILE A 289 -19.06 2.87 14.81
N ASN A 290 -17.78 3.18 14.78
CA ASN A 290 -17.12 3.79 13.63
C ASN A 290 -16.43 2.69 12.81
N LEU A 291 -17.00 2.33 11.67
CA LEU A 291 -16.43 1.34 10.74
C LEU A 291 -15.37 1.92 9.79
N GLU A 292 -15.24 3.24 9.75
CA GLU A 292 -14.46 3.94 8.75
C GLU A 292 -12.95 3.72 8.94
N ASN A 293 -12.22 3.57 7.83
CA ASN A 293 -10.77 3.41 7.78
C ASN A 293 -10.22 2.16 8.50
N GLN A 294 -11.10 1.23 8.87
CA GLN A 294 -10.68 -0.06 9.41
C GLN A 294 -10.16 -0.97 8.30
N THR A 295 -9.30 -1.92 8.66
CA THR A 295 -8.91 -3.00 7.74
C THR A 295 -10.11 -3.91 7.47
N VAL A 296 -10.07 -4.72 6.39
CA VAL A 296 -11.12 -5.73 6.11
C VAL A 296 -11.39 -6.60 7.34
N LEU A 297 -10.34 -7.05 8.03
CA LEU A 297 -10.48 -7.91 9.20
C LEU A 297 -11.07 -7.16 10.40
N ASP A 298 -10.69 -5.91 10.62
CA ASP A 298 -11.21 -5.12 11.76
C ASP A 298 -12.65 -4.66 11.54
N THR A 299 -13.02 -4.31 10.29
CA THR A 299 -14.42 -4.10 9.91
C THR A 299 -15.23 -5.36 10.17
N TYR A 300 -14.72 -6.51 9.71
CA TYR A 300 -15.38 -7.78 9.94
C TYR A 300 -15.59 -8.08 11.44
N LYS A 301 -14.57 -7.87 12.28
CA LYS A 301 -14.69 -8.01 13.74
C LYS A 301 -15.78 -7.10 14.31
N SER A 302 -15.79 -5.83 13.91
CA SER A 302 -16.80 -4.86 14.37
C SER A 302 -18.21 -5.28 13.98
N LEU A 303 -18.42 -5.73 12.73
CA LEU A 303 -19.71 -6.24 12.26
C LEU A 303 -20.13 -7.52 12.99
N PHE A 304 -19.20 -8.45 13.19
CA PHE A 304 -19.49 -9.70 13.89
C PHE A 304 -19.82 -9.44 15.36
N ASP A 305 -19.18 -8.49 16.04
CA ASP A 305 -19.54 -8.09 17.40
C ASP A 305 -20.98 -7.59 17.49
N ILE A 306 -21.41 -6.76 16.52
CA ILE A 306 -22.79 -6.29 16.42
C ILE A 306 -23.76 -7.46 16.25
N ASP A 307 -23.53 -8.30 15.23
CA ASP A 307 -24.41 -9.43 14.92
C ASP A 307 -24.47 -10.41 16.11
N PHE A 308 -23.33 -10.68 16.74
CA PHE A 308 -23.21 -11.58 17.88
C PHE A 308 -23.96 -11.05 19.11
N ARG A 309 -23.80 -9.76 19.46
CA ARG A 309 -24.55 -9.15 20.57
C ARG A 309 -26.05 -9.14 20.29
N ARG A 310 -26.46 -8.82 19.06
CA ARG A 310 -27.88 -8.87 18.67
C ARG A 310 -28.47 -10.26 18.89
N GLN A 311 -27.83 -11.30 18.37
CA GLN A 311 -28.29 -12.69 18.54
C GLN A 311 -28.36 -13.13 20.00
N LYS A 312 -27.40 -12.67 20.83
CA LYS A 312 -27.32 -13.10 22.23
C LYS A 312 -28.29 -12.38 23.15
N PHE A 313 -28.48 -11.07 22.96
CA PHE A 313 -29.22 -10.24 23.91
C PHE A 313 -30.66 -9.93 23.48
N ASN A 314 -30.95 -9.91 22.17
CA ASN A 314 -32.32 -9.72 21.70
C ASN A 314 -32.96 -11.08 21.43
N ARG A 315 -33.74 -11.59 22.40
CA ARG A 315 -34.51 -12.83 22.25
C ARG A 315 -35.56 -12.78 21.13
N ASP A 316 -35.98 -11.57 20.74
CA ASP A 316 -37.02 -11.32 19.73
C ASP A 316 -36.44 -10.90 18.36
N THR A 317 -35.18 -11.19 18.05
CA THR A 317 -34.70 -10.93 16.69
C THR A 317 -35.48 -11.76 15.69
N ASP A 318 -36.27 -11.09 14.88
CA ASP A 318 -36.89 -11.63 13.68
C ASP A 318 -35.83 -12.41 12.89
N LYS A 319 -36.18 -13.63 12.45
CA LYS A 319 -35.31 -14.50 11.64
C LYS A 319 -34.79 -13.84 10.35
N ASN A 320 -35.35 -12.68 10.00
CA ASN A 320 -35.00 -11.87 8.84
C ASN A 320 -33.90 -10.82 9.11
N THR A 321 -33.30 -10.79 10.31
CA THR A 321 -32.22 -9.85 10.60
C THR A 321 -31.02 -10.15 9.68
N VAL A 322 -30.66 -9.17 8.85
CA VAL A 322 -29.53 -9.28 7.91
C VAL A 322 -28.24 -9.42 8.72
N GLU A 323 -27.54 -10.55 8.55
CA GLU A 323 -26.21 -10.76 9.13
C GLU A 323 -25.16 -10.01 8.31
N HIS A 324 -24.89 -8.77 8.70
CA HIS A 324 -23.96 -7.88 8.02
C HIS A 324 -22.56 -8.50 7.90
N SER A 325 -22.11 -9.23 8.92
CA SER A 325 -20.84 -9.95 8.90
C SER A 325 -20.78 -11.01 7.79
N LYS A 326 -21.84 -11.81 7.58
CA LYS A 326 -21.90 -12.81 6.50
C LYS A 326 -21.95 -12.19 5.11
N GLU A 327 -22.67 -11.08 4.95
CA GLU A 327 -22.68 -10.33 3.70
C GLU A 327 -21.27 -9.82 3.37
N PHE A 328 -20.58 -9.27 4.37
CA PHE A 328 -19.22 -8.78 4.25
C PHE A 328 -18.21 -9.90 3.95
N GLU A 329 -18.33 -11.07 4.61
CA GLU A 329 -17.53 -12.27 4.31
C GLU A 329 -17.60 -12.64 2.82
N LYS A 330 -18.80 -12.62 2.24
CA LYS A 330 -19.04 -12.92 0.82
C LYS A 330 -18.48 -11.84 -0.10
N ALA A 331 -18.64 -10.57 0.27
CA ALA A 331 -18.19 -9.44 -0.54
C ALA A 331 -16.66 -9.40 -0.71
N PHE A 332 -15.91 -9.75 0.34
CA PHE A 332 -14.44 -9.72 0.35
C PHE A 332 -13.79 -11.09 0.17
N HIS A 333 -14.57 -12.14 -0.11
CA HIS A 333 -14.09 -13.50 -0.27
C HIS A 333 -13.13 -13.94 0.85
N MET A 334 -13.48 -13.60 2.10
CA MET A 334 -12.60 -13.84 3.24
C MET A 334 -12.30 -15.34 3.38
N CYS A 335 -11.03 -15.68 3.60
CA CYS A 335 -10.67 -17.07 3.81
C CYS A 335 -11.16 -17.56 5.19
N PRO A 336 -11.46 -18.86 5.34
CA PRO A 336 -11.97 -19.41 6.59
C PRO A 336 -11.11 -19.11 7.82
N GLU A 337 -9.79 -19.03 7.65
CA GLU A 337 -8.83 -18.68 8.69
C GLU A 337 -9.06 -17.26 9.22
N MET A 338 -9.19 -16.28 8.32
CA MET A 338 -9.46 -14.90 8.71
C MET A 338 -10.81 -14.75 9.38
N ILE A 339 -11.84 -15.43 8.86
CA ILE A 339 -13.18 -15.47 9.44
C ILE A 339 -13.11 -16.02 10.86
N LEU A 340 -12.48 -17.19 11.04
CA LEU A 340 -12.36 -17.83 12.34
C LEU A 340 -11.56 -16.96 13.33
N CYS A 341 -10.42 -16.42 12.91
CA CYS A 341 -9.64 -15.48 13.73
C CYS A 341 -10.46 -14.25 14.14
N GLY A 342 -11.23 -13.66 13.23
CA GLY A 342 -12.11 -12.52 13.51
C GLY A 342 -13.18 -12.88 14.54
N LYS A 343 -13.90 -13.98 14.34
CA LYS A 343 -14.94 -14.45 15.28
C LYS A 343 -14.38 -14.74 16.66
N LEU A 344 -13.28 -15.48 16.73
CA LEU A 344 -12.65 -15.84 17.99
C LEU A 344 -12.16 -14.57 18.69
N SER A 345 -11.48 -13.65 17.99
CA SER A 345 -11.07 -12.35 18.52
C SER A 345 -12.23 -11.60 19.17
N VAL A 346 -13.37 -11.48 18.50
CA VAL A 346 -14.55 -10.79 19.04
C VAL A 346 -15.08 -11.49 20.28
N ILE A 347 -15.27 -12.82 20.24
CA ILE A 347 -15.77 -13.58 21.39
C ILE A 347 -14.88 -13.38 22.62
N MET A 348 -13.55 -13.35 22.42
CA MET A 348 -12.60 -13.06 23.49
C MET A 348 -12.78 -11.64 24.06
N HIS A 349 -12.96 -10.63 23.21
CA HIS A 349 -13.07 -9.22 23.62
C HIS A 349 -14.40 -8.89 24.28
N CYS A 350 -15.50 -9.54 23.89
CA CYS A 350 -16.80 -9.28 24.50
C CYS A 350 -16.84 -9.63 25.99
N GLY A 351 -15.80 -10.27 26.55
CA GLY A 351 -15.73 -10.68 27.95
C GLY A 351 -16.87 -11.59 28.37
N LEU A 352 -17.62 -12.09 27.38
CA LEU A 352 -18.70 -13.00 27.60
C LEU A 352 -18.03 -14.26 28.10
N ARG A 353 -18.30 -14.58 29.37
CA ARG A 353 -18.18 -15.93 29.94
C ARG A 353 -19.12 -16.88 29.18
N MET A 354 -18.98 -16.93 27.86
CA MET A 354 -19.34 -18.13 27.13
C MET A 354 -18.62 -19.24 27.86
N HIS A 355 -19.35 -20.31 28.20
CA HIS A 355 -18.72 -21.48 28.75
C HIS A 355 -17.59 -21.83 27.79
N TYR A 356 -16.36 -21.92 28.30
CA TYR A 356 -15.17 -22.33 27.57
C TYR A 356 -15.45 -23.42 26.54
N GLU A 357 -16.31 -24.36 26.95
CA GLU A 357 -16.75 -25.51 26.18
C GLU A 357 -17.39 -25.11 24.86
N ASP A 358 -18.30 -24.12 24.83
CA ASP A 358 -18.95 -23.68 23.60
C ASP A 358 -17.95 -23.06 22.62
N PHE A 359 -17.00 -22.26 23.13
CA PHE A 359 -15.96 -21.64 22.32
C PHE A 359 -14.99 -22.66 21.75
N ILE A 360 -14.51 -23.59 22.58
CA ILE A 360 -13.61 -24.65 22.15
C ILE A 360 -14.34 -25.63 21.22
N HIS A 361 -15.56 -26.03 21.54
CA HIS A 361 -16.37 -26.84 20.64
C HIS A 361 -16.60 -26.15 19.31
N TYR A 362 -16.89 -24.84 19.31
CA TYR A 362 -17.00 -24.06 18.09
C TYR A 362 -15.68 -24.03 17.31
N ALA A 363 -14.57 -23.66 17.95
CA ALA A 363 -13.26 -23.59 17.33
C ALA A 363 -12.83 -24.97 16.79
N MET A 364 -13.00 -26.04 17.56
CA MET A 364 -12.74 -27.42 17.17
C MET A 364 -13.62 -27.84 15.98
N HIS A 365 -14.92 -27.51 16.01
CA HIS A 365 -15.84 -27.79 14.91
C HIS A 365 -15.41 -27.04 13.64
N GLN A 366 -15.00 -25.77 13.75
CA GLN A 366 -14.53 -24.99 12.62
C GLN A 366 -13.18 -25.50 12.09
N VAL A 367 -12.23 -25.87 12.96
CA VAL A 367 -10.96 -26.50 12.57
C VAL A 367 -11.21 -27.78 11.78
N LYS A 368 -12.11 -28.65 12.26
CA LYS A 368 -12.51 -29.86 11.53
C LYS A 368 -13.20 -29.55 10.20
N LYS A 369 -14.05 -28.53 10.15
CA LYS A 369 -14.83 -28.16 8.96
C LYS A 369 -13.98 -27.48 7.88
N PHE A 370 -13.05 -26.61 8.28
CA PHE A 370 -12.32 -25.74 7.36
C PHE A 370 -10.90 -26.23 7.03
N ILE A 371 -10.48 -27.38 7.55
CA ILE A 371 -9.15 -27.96 7.27
C ILE A 371 -8.03 -26.97 7.64
N ILE A 372 -8.25 -26.17 8.69
CA ILE A 372 -7.24 -25.22 9.13
C ILE A 372 -6.34 -25.95 10.13
N PRO A 373 -5.00 -25.89 9.97
CA PRO A 373 -4.10 -26.50 10.93
C PRO A 373 -4.36 -25.96 12.34
N PRO A 374 -4.70 -26.83 13.33
CA PRO A 374 -4.96 -26.40 14.71
C PRO A 374 -3.78 -25.63 15.33
N GLU A 375 -2.57 -25.89 14.85
CA GLU A 375 -1.35 -25.19 15.20
C GLU A 375 -1.46 -23.66 15.07
N ASN A 376 -2.25 -23.17 14.09
CA ASN A 376 -2.39 -21.74 13.82
C ASN A 376 -3.26 -21.03 14.87
N PHE A 377 -4.03 -21.77 15.65
CA PHE A 377 -4.91 -21.21 16.69
C PHE A 377 -4.38 -21.39 18.10
N ALA A 378 -3.34 -22.20 18.27
CA ALA A 378 -2.88 -22.60 19.59
C ALA A 378 -2.41 -21.42 20.46
N ASP A 379 -1.72 -20.42 19.88
CA ASP A 379 -1.37 -19.19 20.59
C ASP A 379 -2.60 -18.37 21.00
N MET A 380 -3.63 -18.35 20.18
CA MET A 380 -4.86 -17.62 20.49
C MET A 380 -5.67 -18.32 21.59
N VAL A 381 -5.83 -19.64 21.51
CA VAL A 381 -6.46 -20.45 22.57
C VAL A 381 -5.69 -20.28 23.87
N TYR A 382 -4.36 -20.31 23.82
CA TYR A 382 -3.50 -20.08 24.99
C TYR A 382 -3.70 -18.70 25.60
N ASN A 383 -3.65 -17.65 24.78
CA ASN A 383 -3.83 -16.29 25.26
C ASN A 383 -5.22 -16.10 25.87
N TRP A 384 -6.25 -16.71 25.29
CA TRP A 384 -7.59 -16.65 25.85
C TRP A 384 -7.70 -17.36 27.20
N VAL A 385 -7.18 -18.59 27.29
CA VAL A 385 -7.12 -19.35 28.54
C VAL A 385 -6.44 -18.57 29.63
N ARG A 386 -5.33 -17.92 29.30
CA ARG A 386 -4.60 -17.07 30.25
C ARG A 386 -5.41 -15.85 30.70
N LEU A 387 -6.23 -15.29 29.82
CA LEU A 387 -7.03 -14.09 30.09
C LEU A 387 -8.38 -14.39 30.75
N SER A 388 -8.91 -15.62 30.64
CA SER A 388 -10.25 -15.96 31.16
C SER A 388 -10.31 -15.97 32.69
N GLY A 389 -9.17 -16.06 33.37
CA GLY A 389 -9.09 -16.14 34.84
C GLY A 389 -9.72 -17.41 35.42
N GLU A 390 -10.12 -18.38 34.59
CA GLU A 390 -10.43 -19.73 35.06
C GLU A 390 -9.15 -20.33 35.67
N GLY A 391 -9.27 -21.00 36.83
CA GLY A 391 -8.12 -21.64 37.47
C GLY A 391 -7.37 -22.54 36.49
N GLN A 392 -6.02 -22.49 36.52
CA GLN A 392 -5.14 -23.16 35.55
C GLN A 392 -5.50 -24.65 35.36
N GLU A 393 -5.96 -25.32 36.42
CA GLU A 393 -6.35 -26.72 36.41
C GLU A 393 -7.53 -27.01 35.45
N LYS A 394 -8.61 -26.23 35.53
CA LYS A 394 -9.78 -26.38 34.63
C LYS A 394 -9.44 -26.04 33.20
N ALA A 395 -8.53 -25.10 32.99
CA ALA A 395 -8.07 -24.77 31.66
C ALA A 395 -7.19 -25.86 31.06
N SER A 396 -6.35 -26.52 31.87
CA SER A 396 -5.48 -27.62 31.44
C SER A 396 -6.28 -28.82 30.94
N GLU A 397 -7.30 -29.25 31.71
CA GLU A 397 -8.19 -30.36 31.33
C GLU A 397 -8.87 -30.09 29.99
N LYS A 398 -9.42 -28.88 29.83
CA LYS A 398 -10.15 -28.57 28.61
C LYS A 398 -9.22 -28.23 27.43
N ALA A 399 -7.95 -27.89 27.66
CA ALA A 399 -6.95 -27.69 26.62
C ALA A 399 -6.47 -29.01 26.02
N GLU A 400 -6.55 -30.12 26.77
CA GLU A 400 -6.13 -31.46 26.34
C GLU A 400 -6.74 -31.85 24.99
N LYS A 401 -8.06 -31.69 24.83
CA LYS A 401 -8.78 -32.02 23.59
C LYS A 401 -8.24 -31.24 22.39
N PHE A 402 -7.89 -29.98 22.58
CA PHE A 402 -7.33 -29.13 21.53
C PHE A 402 -5.88 -29.50 21.22
N LEU A 403 -5.06 -29.72 22.25
CA LEU A 403 -3.66 -30.14 22.09
C LEU A 403 -3.55 -31.47 21.31
N ASN A 404 -4.43 -32.43 21.60
CA ASN A 404 -4.47 -33.69 20.88
C ASN A 404 -4.85 -33.57 19.40
N MET A 405 -5.42 -32.44 18.96
CA MET A 405 -5.67 -32.17 17.55
C MET A 405 -4.42 -31.64 16.81
N ILE A 406 -3.45 -31.06 17.53
CA ILE A 406 -2.21 -30.54 16.94
C ILE A 406 -1.44 -31.70 16.32
N GLN A 407 -1.29 -31.72 15.00
CA GLN A 407 -0.68 -32.83 14.27
C GLN A 407 0.84 -32.81 14.42
N ASN A 408 1.44 -31.62 14.45
CA ASN A 408 2.87 -31.47 14.63
C ASN A 408 3.28 -31.76 16.10
N PRO A 409 4.04 -32.84 16.39
CA PRO A 409 4.36 -33.23 17.76
C PRO A 409 5.22 -32.20 18.49
N GLU A 410 6.10 -31.50 17.80
CA GLU A 410 6.95 -30.44 18.37
C GLU A 410 6.11 -29.27 18.89
N ARG A 411 5.17 -28.80 18.05
CA ARG A 411 4.23 -27.75 18.44
C ARG A 411 3.30 -28.24 19.55
N ARG A 412 2.83 -29.49 19.49
CA ARG A 412 1.98 -30.06 20.53
C ARG A 412 2.68 -30.06 21.88
N ILE A 413 3.95 -30.49 21.95
CA ILE A 413 4.77 -30.46 23.17
C ILE A 413 4.95 -29.03 23.66
N TYR A 414 5.35 -28.11 22.77
CA TYR A 414 5.54 -26.70 23.12
C TYR A 414 4.30 -26.09 23.78
N TYR A 415 3.12 -26.28 23.16
CA TYR A 415 1.88 -25.76 23.73
C TYR A 415 1.47 -26.50 24.99
N ALA A 416 1.59 -27.83 25.03
CA ALA A 416 1.28 -28.62 26.22
C ALA A 416 2.09 -28.16 27.44
N GLU A 417 3.39 -27.88 27.28
CA GLU A 417 4.22 -27.27 28.32
C GLU A 417 3.72 -25.87 28.70
N LYS A 418 3.37 -25.03 27.72
CA LYS A 418 2.83 -23.67 27.93
C LYS A 418 1.53 -23.70 28.75
N PHE A 419 0.65 -24.65 28.48
CA PHE A 419 -0.60 -24.89 29.20
C PHE A 419 -0.42 -25.63 30.54
N GLN A 420 0.80 -26.05 30.87
CA GLN A 420 1.10 -26.95 32.00
C GLN A 420 0.32 -28.27 31.94
N ASN A 421 -0.06 -28.71 30.74
CA ASN A 421 -0.63 -30.02 30.49
C ASN A 421 0.50 -31.02 30.19
N TYR A 422 1.24 -31.37 31.25
CA TYR A 422 2.40 -32.26 31.14
C TYR A 422 2.03 -33.65 30.64
N ASP A 423 0.81 -34.11 30.89
CA ASP A 423 0.30 -35.40 30.44
C ASP A 423 0.32 -35.52 28.91
N VAL A 424 -0.20 -34.53 28.18
CA VAL A 424 -0.15 -34.53 26.72
C VAL A 424 1.29 -34.42 26.21
N ALA A 425 2.14 -33.60 26.84
CA ALA A 425 3.54 -33.45 26.46
C ALA A 425 4.30 -34.78 26.61
N MET A 426 4.12 -35.46 27.75
CA MET A 426 4.71 -36.76 28.05
C MET A 426 4.25 -37.83 27.07
N ASP A 427 2.94 -37.94 26.82
CA ASP A 427 2.38 -38.93 25.89
C ASP A 427 2.89 -38.69 24.47
N THR A 428 3.03 -37.43 24.07
CA THR A 428 3.58 -37.07 22.75
C THR A 428 5.05 -37.47 22.64
N ILE A 429 5.87 -37.18 23.65
CA ILE A 429 7.30 -37.56 23.61
C ILE A 429 7.47 -39.08 23.68
N ALA A 430 6.75 -39.76 24.57
CA ALA A 430 6.90 -41.18 24.81
C ALA A 430 6.35 -42.05 23.67
N PHE A 431 5.17 -41.71 23.15
CA PHE A 431 4.46 -42.57 22.18
C PHE A 431 4.55 -42.09 20.73
N VAL A 432 4.83 -40.80 20.49
CA VAL A 432 4.95 -40.27 19.12
C VAL A 432 6.41 -40.10 18.72
N LEU A 433 7.23 -39.52 19.57
CA LEU A 433 8.66 -39.26 19.26
C LEU A 433 9.60 -40.38 19.69
N HIS A 434 9.25 -41.15 20.73
CA HIS A 434 10.11 -42.15 21.38
C HIS A 434 11.48 -41.61 21.84
N ASP A 435 11.56 -40.32 22.21
CA ASP A 435 12.80 -39.64 22.61
C ASP A 435 12.97 -39.62 24.14
N ARG A 436 13.84 -40.50 24.65
CA ARG A 436 14.08 -40.65 26.10
C ARG A 436 14.75 -39.44 26.73
N ILE A 437 15.76 -38.87 26.07
CA ILE A 437 16.55 -37.77 26.61
C ILE A 437 15.65 -36.56 26.82
N ARG A 438 14.81 -36.26 25.81
CA ARG A 438 13.84 -35.18 25.90
C ARG A 438 12.79 -35.43 26.96
N PHE A 439 12.33 -36.67 27.12
CA PHE A 439 11.38 -37.04 28.18
C PHE A 439 11.97 -36.80 29.58
N GLU A 440 13.21 -37.22 29.81
CA GLU A 440 13.92 -36.98 31.07
C GLU A 440 14.09 -35.47 31.36
N ASN A 441 14.39 -34.68 30.32
CA ASN A 441 14.47 -33.22 30.43
C ASN A 441 13.11 -32.57 30.73
N LEU A 442 12.01 -33.09 30.18
CA LEU A 442 10.67 -32.66 30.55
C LEU A 442 10.37 -33.00 32.01
N ARG A 443 10.59 -34.25 32.45
CA ARG A 443 10.35 -34.70 33.82
C ARG A 443 11.07 -33.82 34.85
N LYS A 444 12.32 -33.42 34.59
CA LYS A 444 13.10 -32.54 35.48
C LYS A 444 12.48 -31.15 35.65
N ARG A 445 11.66 -30.70 34.70
CA ARG A 445 10.95 -29.41 34.73
C ARG A 445 9.57 -29.49 35.39
N ILE A 446 9.04 -30.69 35.61
CA ILE A 446 7.74 -30.90 36.29
C ILE A 446 7.95 -30.75 37.81
N PRO A 447 7.16 -29.92 38.51
CA PRO A 447 7.19 -29.83 39.98
C PRO A 447 6.94 -31.19 40.63
N ARG A 448 7.65 -31.50 41.73
CA ARG A 448 7.57 -32.83 42.39
C ARG A 448 6.20 -33.12 43.01
N ASP A 449 5.49 -32.07 43.39
CA ASP A 449 4.13 -32.08 43.94
C ASP A 449 3.06 -32.18 42.85
N HIS A 450 3.41 -32.03 41.57
CA HIS A 450 2.47 -32.14 40.47
C HIS A 450 2.06 -33.61 40.22
N PRO A 451 0.76 -33.92 40.02
CA PRO A 451 0.28 -35.30 39.84
C PRO A 451 0.97 -36.04 38.68
N SER A 452 1.28 -35.32 37.59
CA SER A 452 1.97 -35.88 36.43
C SER A 452 3.43 -36.33 36.70
N PHE A 453 4.07 -35.96 37.82
CA PHE A 453 5.45 -36.36 38.15
C PHE A 453 5.58 -37.87 38.41
N ASN A 454 4.62 -38.45 39.14
CA ASN A 454 4.61 -39.89 39.42
C ASN A 454 4.35 -40.69 38.14
N ARG A 455 3.45 -40.19 37.30
CA ARG A 455 3.20 -40.76 35.97
C ARG A 455 4.45 -40.71 35.09
N ALA A 456 5.17 -39.59 35.07
CA ALA A 456 6.43 -39.45 34.34
C ALA A 456 7.45 -40.52 34.75
N THR A 457 7.56 -40.78 36.05
CA THR A 457 8.49 -41.78 36.60
C THR A 457 8.12 -43.19 36.12
N SER A 458 6.84 -43.55 36.21
CA SER A 458 6.33 -44.84 35.73
C SER A 458 6.50 -45.01 34.21
N LEU A 459 6.22 -43.99 33.41
CA LEU A 459 6.43 -44.03 31.96
C LEU A 459 7.90 -44.20 31.58
N LEU A 460 8.82 -43.57 32.30
CA LEU A 460 10.26 -43.71 32.04
C LEU A 460 10.76 -45.15 32.21
N GLU A 461 10.24 -45.85 33.21
CA GLU A 461 10.60 -47.25 33.52
C GLU A 461 9.95 -48.24 32.56
N ASN A 462 8.71 -47.98 32.12
CA ASN A 462 7.89 -48.96 31.40
C ASN A 462 7.80 -48.74 29.88
N ALA A 463 8.08 -47.53 29.36
CA ALA A 463 7.94 -47.24 27.93
C ALA A 463 9.11 -47.81 27.10
N LYS A 464 8.82 -48.12 25.83
CA LYS A 464 9.83 -48.52 24.84
C LYS A 464 10.44 -47.27 24.20
N TRP A 465 11.71 -47.04 24.47
CA TRP A 465 12.48 -45.90 23.96
C TRP A 465 13.25 -46.27 22.70
N ARG A 466 13.40 -45.30 21.78
CA ARG A 466 14.32 -45.45 20.66
C ARG A 466 15.73 -45.16 21.18
N ASN A 467 16.61 -46.15 21.09
CA ASN A 467 18.03 -46.00 21.45
C ASN A 467 18.75 -45.02 20.53
#